data_AF-A0A939HT85-F1
#
_entry.id   AF-A0A939HT85-F1
#
_cell.length_a   1.000
_cell.length_b   1.000
_cell.length_c   1.000
_cell.angle_alpha   90.00
_cell.angle_beta   90.00
_cell.angle_gamma   90.00
#
_symmetry.space_group_name_H-M   'P 1'
#
loop_
_entity.id
_entity.type
_entity.pdbx_description
1 polymer ?
#
loop_
_entity_poly.entity_id
_entity_poly.type
_entity_poly.pdbx_seq_one_letter_code
_entity_poly.pdbx_strand_id
1 'polypeptide(L)'
;MSSLENYYAQARWVIDLMGWGQDEPHYIKAVRGGGTLIGTDNDDTIKFEGRYDLMFGGNGNDKIFGGKRNDTLFGEEGNDHMDGEGGNDFLVGREGDDSLNGGRGSDTLEGGEGNDTLLGGEKYGHDDLWGGSGNDILLGERGHDTLDGGDGRDTLYGGMGDDSLLGGSGNDSLLGEGGHDTLDGGDGRDTLYGGTGDDHLYGRSGNDTLLGGVGYGHDDLWGGSGNDSLLGGEGNDYLVGGPGRDTLTGGGGTDVLYGNDGWDVFVFGGRSQDYTIVKDLRLEVRLIDGWRHAVNSFDQIVSTGEEVLKLGNWKHTGDPKYTSKYQYWEVEVLSSETGEVRGVVQAEFVREHGEATLSAISWTEKYSRALALVEEWSDLIFRF
;
A
#
# COMPACT_ATOMS: atom_id res chain seq x y z
N MET A 1 28.90 32.85 22.64
CA MET A 1 29.40 32.55 24.01
C MET A 1 28.53 33.22 25.07
N SER A 2 27.29 32.74 25.32
CA SER A 2 26.61 32.94 26.63
C SER A 2 25.21 32.27 26.72
N SER A 3 25.01 31.07 26.17
CA SER A 3 23.77 30.30 26.44
C SER A 3 23.95 28.79 26.55
N LEU A 4 25.01 28.19 25.97
CA LEU A 4 25.34 26.77 26.18
C LEU A 4 26.10 26.47 27.48
N GLU A 5 26.87 27.41 28.04
CA GLU A 5 27.74 27.13 29.20
C GLU A 5 26.99 26.90 30.52
N ASN A 6 25.70 27.21 30.61
CA ASN A 6 24.94 27.08 31.87
C ASN A 6 24.26 25.72 32.09
N TYR A 7 24.24 24.83 31.10
CA TYR A 7 23.70 23.47 31.29
C TYR A 7 24.74 22.48 31.85
N TYR A 8 26.04 22.76 31.68
CA TYR A 8 27.14 21.87 32.08
C TYR A 8 27.43 21.81 33.59
N ALA A 9 26.79 22.64 34.42
CA ALA A 9 27.22 22.86 35.80
C ALA A 9 26.60 21.93 36.88
N GLN A 10 25.79 20.91 36.52
CA GLN A 10 25.14 20.02 37.51
C GLN A 10 25.47 18.52 37.39
N ALA A 11 26.37 18.14 36.48
CA ALA A 11 26.79 16.77 36.27
C ALA A 11 27.81 16.32 37.35
N ARG A 12 27.34 15.68 38.43
CA ARG A 12 28.21 14.88 39.33
C ARG A 12 28.22 13.43 38.86
N TRP A 13 29.06 13.11 37.87
CA TRP A 13 29.21 11.74 37.37
C TRP A 13 30.59 11.19 37.68
N VAL A 14 30.65 9.88 37.97
CA VAL A 14 31.87 9.08 37.82
C VAL A 14 31.81 8.56 36.40
N ILE A 15 32.50 9.24 35.48
CA ILE A 15 32.74 8.75 34.13
C ILE A 15 33.94 7.81 34.26
N ASP A 16 33.74 6.51 34.11
CA ASP A 16 34.85 5.56 34.03
C ASP A 16 35.31 5.50 32.58
N LEU A 17 36.16 6.46 32.17
CA LEU A 17 36.82 6.42 30.86
C LEU A 17 37.89 5.32 30.88
N MET A 18 37.51 4.09 30.59
CA MET A 18 38.47 3.01 30.38
C MET A 18 38.85 2.95 28.89
N GLY A 19 39.92 3.64 28.52
CA GLY A 19 40.54 3.55 27.19
C GLY A 19 41.47 4.71 26.92
N TRP A 20 42.78 4.46 26.82
CA TRP A 20 43.75 5.45 26.34
C TRP A 20 44.47 4.84 25.14
N GLY A 21 43.89 5.03 23.96
CA GLY A 21 44.44 4.73 22.65
C GLY A 21 43.47 5.23 21.59
N GLN A 22 43.95 5.88 20.52
CA GLN A 22 43.10 6.39 19.44
C GLN A 22 42.41 5.28 18.59
N ASP A 23 42.61 4.02 18.97
CA ASP A 23 42.16 2.83 18.26
C ASP A 23 41.42 1.83 19.19
N GLU A 24 41.08 2.21 20.44
CA GLU A 24 40.30 1.33 21.33
C GLU A 24 38.90 1.90 21.60
N PRO A 25 37.85 1.05 21.60
CA PRO A 25 36.48 1.49 21.83
C PRO A 25 36.38 2.18 23.20
N HIS A 26 35.85 3.40 23.19
CA HIS A 26 35.66 4.19 24.39
C HIS A 26 34.39 3.71 25.12
N TYR A 27 34.57 3.10 26.29
CA TYR A 27 33.45 2.62 27.09
C TYR A 27 33.03 3.68 28.11
N ILE A 28 31.82 4.21 27.96
CA ILE A 28 31.25 5.24 28.85
C ILE A 28 30.11 4.61 29.67
N LYS A 29 30.31 4.53 30.99
CA LYS A 29 29.30 4.03 31.93
C LYS A 29 29.06 4.99 33.08
N ALA A 30 27.80 5.33 33.33
CA ALA A 30 27.36 6.03 34.54
C ALA A 30 26.49 5.13 35.43
N VAL A 31 26.73 5.16 36.75
CA VAL A 31 26.19 4.15 37.69
C VAL A 31 25.24 4.75 38.75
N ARG A 32 25.07 6.08 38.84
CA ARG A 32 24.13 6.73 39.80
C ARG A 32 23.67 8.13 39.39
N GLY A 33 22.35 8.32 39.33
CA GLY A 33 21.69 9.60 39.08
C GLY A 33 20.74 9.51 37.89
N GLY A 34 19.96 10.56 37.62
CA GLY A 34 19.40 10.81 36.29
C GLY A 34 20.16 12.00 35.69
N GLY A 35 20.46 11.95 34.40
CA GLY A 35 21.02 13.08 33.65
C GLY A 35 21.95 12.68 32.51
N THR A 36 22.67 13.66 31.99
CA THR A 36 23.23 13.60 30.63
C THR A 36 24.56 12.84 30.54
N LEU A 37 24.66 11.91 29.59
CA LEU A 37 25.92 11.38 29.06
C LEU A 37 26.18 11.96 27.67
N ILE A 38 27.45 12.24 27.38
CA ILE A 38 27.91 12.74 26.09
C ILE A 38 29.14 11.92 25.75
N GLY A 39 29.15 11.30 24.56
CA GLY A 39 30.30 10.63 24.00
C GLY A 39 31.36 11.59 23.48
N THR A 40 32.19 11.08 22.61
CA THR A 40 33.38 11.71 22.06
C THR A 40 33.22 11.89 20.55
N ASP A 41 34.30 12.27 19.85
CA ASP A 41 34.30 12.36 18.39
C ASP A 41 34.73 11.03 17.73
N ASN A 42 34.71 9.91 18.46
CA ASN A 42 35.09 8.58 17.96
C ASN A 42 34.05 7.55 18.41
N ASP A 43 34.03 6.39 17.76
CA ASP A 43 33.19 5.25 18.11
C ASP A 43 33.18 4.93 19.63
N ASP A 44 32.05 5.20 20.26
CA ASP A 44 31.77 5.05 21.68
C ASP A 44 30.83 3.86 21.95
N THR A 45 30.91 3.32 23.16
CA THR A 45 29.87 2.43 23.70
C THR A 45 29.36 3.02 25.00
N ILE A 46 28.13 3.51 24.97
CA ILE A 46 27.47 4.26 26.02
C ILE A 46 26.37 3.41 26.62
N LYS A 47 26.45 3.14 27.93
CA LYS A 47 25.39 2.40 28.66
C LYS A 47 25.05 3.08 29.97
N PHE A 48 23.75 3.23 30.22
CA PHE A 48 23.24 3.80 31.46
C PHE A 48 22.41 2.77 32.27
N GLU A 49 22.50 2.80 33.60
CA GLU A 49 21.80 1.87 34.51
C GLU A 49 20.94 2.59 35.57
N GLY A 50 20.70 3.89 35.39
CA GLY A 50 19.99 4.76 36.33
C GLY A 50 18.50 4.92 36.03
N ARG A 51 17.99 6.16 36.06
CA ARG A 51 16.56 6.39 36.31
C ARG A 51 15.78 7.14 35.23
N TYR A 52 16.39 7.89 34.31
CA TYR A 52 15.80 8.59 33.14
C TYR A 52 16.91 9.37 32.44
N ASP A 53 17.29 8.96 31.23
CA ASP A 53 18.65 9.22 30.77
C ASP A 53 18.68 9.87 29.39
N LEU A 54 19.40 10.99 29.32
CA LEU A 54 19.65 11.74 28.08
C LEU A 54 21.07 11.40 27.62
N MET A 55 21.21 10.76 26.47
CA MET A 55 22.52 10.30 25.97
C MET A 55 22.76 10.88 24.58
N PHE A 56 23.99 11.34 24.34
CA PHE A 56 24.46 11.79 23.04
C PHE A 56 25.69 10.97 22.67
N GLY A 57 25.69 10.37 21.49
CA GLY A 57 26.83 9.66 20.89
C GLY A 57 27.94 10.65 20.55
N GLY A 58 27.65 11.57 19.62
CA GLY A 58 28.63 12.55 19.16
C GLY A 58 29.03 12.22 17.73
N ASN A 59 30.33 12.27 17.43
CA ASN A 59 30.75 11.83 16.10
C ASN A 59 31.29 10.40 16.20
N GLY A 60 31.15 9.62 15.14
CA GLY A 60 31.63 8.25 15.09
C GLY A 60 30.48 7.25 15.05
N ASN A 61 30.79 5.97 14.99
CA ASN A 61 29.77 4.92 14.96
C ASN A 61 29.57 4.38 16.38
N ASP A 62 28.53 4.86 17.04
CA ASP A 62 28.31 4.67 18.46
C ASP A 62 27.35 3.53 18.77
N LYS A 63 27.46 3.03 20.00
CA LYS A 63 26.54 2.03 20.56
C LYS A 63 25.91 2.57 21.83
N ILE A 64 24.62 2.86 21.81
CA ILE A 64 23.92 3.52 22.92
C ILE A 64 22.81 2.60 23.45
N PHE A 65 22.79 2.40 24.78
CA PHE A 65 21.80 1.54 25.45
C PHE A 65 21.04 2.32 26.54
N GLY A 66 19.73 2.48 26.35
CA GLY A 66 18.77 3.20 27.21
C GLY A 66 18.61 2.55 28.58
N GLY A 67 17.96 1.39 28.64
CA GLY A 67 17.88 0.59 29.85
C GLY A 67 16.51 -0.02 30.12
N LYS A 68 15.77 0.45 31.12
CA LYS A 68 14.46 -0.17 31.47
C LYS A 68 13.38 0.85 31.73
N ARG A 69 13.65 2.09 31.38
CA ARG A 69 12.84 3.25 31.66
C ARG A 69 12.88 4.12 30.43
N ASN A 70 12.04 5.13 30.42
CA ASN A 70 11.97 6.10 29.34
C ASN A 70 13.28 6.86 29.22
N ASP A 71 13.96 6.70 28.10
CA ASP A 71 15.25 7.28 27.80
C ASP A 71 15.19 8.14 26.53
N THR A 72 16.19 9.00 26.35
CA THR A 72 16.30 9.89 25.20
C THR A 72 17.72 9.77 24.64
N LEU A 73 17.85 9.16 23.47
CA LEU A 73 19.12 8.80 22.86
C LEU A 73 19.31 9.58 21.56
N PHE A 74 20.49 10.13 21.35
CA PHE A 74 20.89 10.80 20.11
C PHE A 74 22.19 10.17 19.60
N GLY A 75 22.19 9.67 18.37
CA GLY A 75 23.37 9.19 17.66
C GLY A 75 24.31 10.35 17.28
N GLU A 76 23.78 11.27 16.48
CA GLU A 76 24.42 12.46 15.91
C GLU A 76 25.13 12.22 14.56
N GLU A 77 26.46 12.21 14.47
CA GLU A 77 27.15 11.98 13.19
C GLU A 77 27.75 10.57 13.15
N GLY A 78 27.38 9.75 12.17
CA GLY A 78 27.94 8.42 11.95
C GLY A 78 26.88 7.34 11.92
N ASN A 79 27.30 6.09 11.70
CA ASN A 79 26.37 4.96 11.58
C ASN A 79 26.20 4.31 12.96
N ASP A 80 25.18 4.76 13.69
CA ASP A 80 24.96 4.45 15.07
C ASP A 80 24.08 3.22 15.29
N HIS A 81 24.24 2.60 16.46
CA HIS A 81 23.38 1.51 16.91
C HIS A 81 22.81 1.85 18.29
N MET A 82 21.50 2.03 18.35
CA MET A 82 20.78 2.46 19.54
C MET A 82 19.73 1.44 19.94
N ASP A 83 19.67 1.12 21.23
CA ASP A 83 18.69 0.21 21.83
C ASP A 83 18.07 0.87 23.08
N GLY A 84 16.78 1.21 23.02
CA GLY A 84 16.00 1.72 24.15
C GLY A 84 15.85 0.70 25.28
N GLU A 85 15.93 -0.60 24.94
CA GLU A 85 15.70 -1.77 25.78
C GLU A 85 14.27 -1.86 26.34
N GLY A 86 13.78 -0.86 27.07
CA GLY A 86 12.38 -0.79 27.42
C GLY A 86 12.07 0.42 28.28
N GLY A 87 10.81 0.81 28.33
CA GLY A 87 10.48 2.20 28.59
C GLY A 87 9.68 2.72 27.40
N ASN A 88 9.24 3.97 27.48
CA ASN A 88 8.79 4.67 26.27
C ASN A 88 9.91 5.62 25.91
N ASP A 89 10.67 5.25 24.90
CA ASP A 89 11.98 5.80 24.56
C ASP A 89 11.88 6.75 23.36
N PHE A 90 12.81 7.69 23.28
CA PHE A 90 12.95 8.62 22.16
C PHE A 90 14.36 8.49 21.59
N LEU A 91 14.49 7.94 20.38
CA LEU A 91 15.76 7.65 19.71
C LEU A 91 15.85 8.50 18.44
N VAL A 92 16.99 9.17 18.22
CA VAL A 92 17.25 9.96 17.00
C VAL A 92 18.63 9.65 16.46
N GLY A 93 18.71 9.15 15.23
CA GLY A 93 19.95 8.83 14.50
C GLY A 93 20.70 10.08 14.06
N ARG A 94 20.05 10.87 13.21
CA ARG A 94 20.56 12.03 12.46
C ARG A 94 21.37 11.64 11.23
N GLU A 95 22.66 11.94 11.14
CA GLU A 95 23.43 11.74 9.90
C GLU A 95 24.10 10.36 9.93
N GLY A 96 23.80 9.49 8.98
CA GLY A 96 24.43 8.18 8.87
C GLY A 96 23.44 7.07 8.55
N ASP A 97 23.95 5.87 8.26
CA ASP A 97 23.07 4.70 8.15
C ASP A 97 22.91 4.08 9.55
N ASP A 98 21.82 4.39 10.24
CA ASP A 98 21.60 4.09 11.65
C ASP A 98 20.74 2.84 11.89
N SER A 99 20.90 2.24 13.06
CA SER A 99 20.10 1.12 13.54
C SER A 99 19.48 1.44 14.89
N LEU A 100 18.16 1.65 14.91
CA LEU A 100 17.40 2.06 16.08
C LEU A 100 16.44 0.92 16.49
N ASN A 101 16.42 0.59 17.77
CA ASN A 101 15.48 -0.36 18.36
C ASN A 101 14.85 0.25 19.61
N GLY A 102 13.53 0.50 19.59
CA GLY A 102 12.78 1.04 20.74
C GLY A 102 12.71 0.05 21.89
N GLY A 103 12.46 -1.22 21.55
CA GLY A 103 12.52 -2.32 22.50
C GLY A 103 11.16 -2.62 23.11
N ARG A 104 10.85 -2.08 24.29
CA ARG A 104 9.58 -2.39 25.00
C ARG A 104 8.91 -1.15 25.53
N GLY A 105 7.80 -0.80 24.93
CA GLY A 105 6.89 0.24 25.38
C GLY A 105 6.36 0.91 24.15
N SER A 106 5.86 2.14 24.28
CA SER A 106 5.49 2.95 23.12
C SER A 106 6.64 3.90 22.84
N ASP A 107 7.37 3.65 21.78
CA ASP A 107 8.64 4.28 21.46
C ASP A 107 8.51 5.26 20.28
N THR A 108 9.43 6.21 20.22
CA THR A 108 9.56 7.15 19.10
C THR A 108 10.97 7.06 18.53
N LEU A 109 11.08 6.74 17.25
CA LEU A 109 12.34 6.57 16.53
C LEU A 109 12.39 7.49 15.31
N GLU A 110 13.49 8.23 15.15
CA GLU A 110 13.77 9.08 13.99
C GLU A 110 15.14 8.69 13.41
N GLY A 111 15.17 8.21 12.17
CA GLY A 111 16.39 7.84 11.44
C GLY A 111 17.21 9.07 11.08
N GLY A 112 16.75 9.85 10.10
CA GLY A 112 17.36 11.11 9.72
C GLY A 112 17.85 11.12 8.27
N GLU A 113 19.13 11.41 8.05
CA GLU A 113 19.78 11.32 6.75
C GLU A 113 20.58 10.02 6.65
N GLY A 114 20.31 9.18 5.65
CA GLY A 114 21.02 7.92 5.44
C GLY A 114 20.04 6.77 5.24
N ASN A 115 20.53 5.54 5.13
CA ASN A 115 19.63 4.38 4.98
C ASN A 115 19.49 3.69 6.34
N ASP A 116 18.40 3.99 7.01
CA ASP A 116 18.19 3.64 8.40
C ASP A 116 17.39 2.34 8.56
N THR A 117 17.57 1.69 9.70
CA THR A 117 16.75 0.54 10.12
C THR A 117 16.15 0.81 11.49
N LEU A 118 14.83 0.96 11.53
CA LEU A 118 14.06 1.28 12.74
C LEU A 118 13.17 0.09 13.11
N LEU A 119 13.29 -0.38 14.35
CA LEU A 119 12.44 -1.40 14.95
C LEU A 119 11.69 -0.81 16.15
N GLY A 120 10.36 -0.74 16.11
CA GLY A 120 9.52 -0.31 17.23
C GLY A 120 9.75 -1.19 18.47
N GLY A 121 9.64 -2.50 18.26
CA GLY A 121 10.16 -3.51 19.18
C GLY A 121 9.13 -4.53 19.63
N GLU A 122 9.62 -5.58 20.29
CA GLU A 122 8.76 -6.67 20.71
C GLU A 122 7.99 -6.27 21.98
N LYS A 123 6.70 -5.85 21.84
CA LYS A 123 5.52 -6.20 22.69
C LYS A 123 4.67 -5.03 23.25
N TYR A 124 3.43 -4.93 22.78
CA TYR A 124 2.33 -4.06 23.27
C TYR A 124 2.65 -2.55 23.21
N GLY A 125 3.58 -2.16 22.34
CA GLY A 125 3.90 -0.77 22.02
C GLY A 125 2.89 -0.17 21.07
N HIS A 126 2.95 1.14 20.92
CA HIS A 126 2.30 1.88 19.84
C HIS A 126 3.40 2.85 19.43
N ASP A 127 4.10 2.49 18.39
CA ASP A 127 5.40 3.07 18.08
C ASP A 127 5.28 4.05 16.93
N ASP A 128 5.99 5.17 17.04
CA ASP A 128 6.07 6.17 15.98
C ASP A 128 7.47 6.12 15.36
N LEU A 129 7.58 5.75 14.09
CA LEU A 129 8.83 5.55 13.36
C LEU A 129 8.89 6.50 12.16
N TRP A 130 9.96 7.29 12.08
CA TRP A 130 10.25 8.20 10.98
C TRP A 130 11.60 7.86 10.35
N GLY A 131 11.62 7.42 9.08
CA GLY A 131 12.83 7.10 8.32
C GLY A 131 13.64 8.35 8.01
N GLY A 132 13.05 9.27 7.24
CA GLY A 132 13.65 10.57 6.95
C GLY A 132 14.03 10.66 5.49
N SER A 133 15.31 10.79 5.18
CA SER A 133 15.81 10.77 3.80
C SER A 133 16.78 9.61 3.65
N GLY A 134 16.53 8.71 2.70
CA GLY A 134 17.13 7.40 2.85
C GLY A 134 16.66 6.36 1.89
N ASN A 135 16.98 5.10 2.18
CA ASN A 135 16.18 3.97 1.71
C ASN A 135 16.00 3.13 2.96
N ASP A 136 14.93 3.43 3.68
CA ASP A 136 14.81 3.06 5.08
C ASP A 136 14.01 1.76 5.23
N ILE A 137 14.26 1.07 6.35
CA ILE A 137 13.50 -0.13 6.72
C ILE A 137 12.87 0.12 8.09
N LEU A 138 11.54 0.18 8.13
CA LEU A 138 10.76 0.42 9.33
C LEU A 138 9.92 -0.82 9.66
N LEU A 139 9.98 -1.27 10.92
CA LEU A 139 9.23 -2.40 11.44
C LEU A 139 8.47 -1.99 12.70
N GLY A 140 7.13 -1.90 12.63
CA GLY A 140 6.25 -1.62 13.78
C GLY A 140 6.10 -2.81 14.73
N GLU A 141 6.14 -4.03 14.19
CA GLU A 141 6.00 -5.30 14.91
C GLU A 141 4.62 -5.55 15.52
N ARG A 142 4.35 -5.02 16.72
CA ARG A 142 3.15 -5.37 17.49
C ARG A 142 2.64 -4.13 18.17
N GLY A 143 1.51 -3.62 17.72
CA GLY A 143 1.05 -2.37 18.24
C GLY A 143 -0.09 -1.80 17.45
N HIS A 144 -0.11 -0.48 17.39
CA HIS A 144 -0.96 0.31 16.52
C HIS A 144 -0.02 1.43 16.14
N ASP A 145 0.77 1.15 15.11
CA ASP A 145 2.04 1.81 14.88
C ASP A 145 1.90 2.82 13.74
N THR A 146 2.65 3.92 13.84
CA THR A 146 2.71 4.94 12.79
C THR A 146 4.09 4.93 12.18
N LEU A 147 4.18 4.62 10.89
CA LEU A 147 5.43 4.52 10.15
C LEU A 147 5.42 5.53 8.99
N ASP A 148 6.47 6.31 8.85
CA ASP A 148 6.67 7.28 7.78
C ASP A 148 8.08 7.09 7.18
N GLY A 149 8.16 6.63 5.93
CA GLY A 149 9.42 6.38 5.22
C GLY A 149 10.14 7.70 4.89
N GLY A 150 9.42 8.64 4.31
CA GLY A 150 9.93 9.96 3.97
C GLY A 150 10.41 10.04 2.52
N ASP A 151 11.68 10.39 2.30
CA ASP A 151 12.26 10.46 0.97
C ASP A 151 13.11 9.22 0.67
N GLY A 152 12.80 8.52 -0.43
CA GLY A 152 13.73 7.64 -1.13
C GLY A 152 13.15 6.33 -1.62
N ARG A 153 13.54 5.18 -1.08
CA ARG A 153 12.90 3.90 -1.45
C ARG A 153 12.78 3.04 -0.22
N ASP A 154 11.64 3.14 0.42
CA ASP A 154 11.47 2.65 1.77
C ASP A 154 10.74 1.32 1.80
N THR A 155 10.96 0.57 2.86
CA THR A 155 10.27 -0.68 3.14
C THR A 155 9.66 -0.62 4.53
N LEU A 156 8.34 -0.60 4.60
CA LEU A 156 7.56 -0.46 5.83
C LEU A 156 6.78 -1.74 6.10
N TYR A 157 6.91 -2.27 7.32
CA TYR A 157 6.14 -3.39 7.85
C TYR A 157 5.38 -2.92 9.09
N GLY A 158 4.05 -2.84 9.01
CA GLY A 158 3.18 -2.48 10.14
C GLY A 158 3.25 -3.56 11.22
N GLY A 159 2.83 -4.77 10.86
CA GLY A 159 2.91 -5.93 11.72
C GLY A 159 1.53 -6.33 12.23
N MET A 160 1.38 -6.43 13.55
CA MET A 160 0.12 -6.84 14.16
C MET A 160 -0.55 -5.66 14.85
N GLY A 161 -1.80 -5.42 14.46
CA GLY A 161 -2.67 -4.37 14.95
C GLY A 161 -2.99 -3.38 13.83
N ASP A 162 -3.86 -2.42 14.13
CA ASP A 162 -4.31 -1.41 13.16
C ASP A 162 -3.22 -0.33 13.01
N ASP A 163 -2.50 -0.35 11.89
CA ASP A 163 -1.31 0.46 11.65
C ASP A 163 -1.53 1.55 10.59
N SER A 164 -0.69 2.60 10.61
CA SER A 164 -0.68 3.69 9.64
C SER A 164 0.70 3.81 8.99
N LEU A 165 0.79 3.50 7.69
CA LEU A 165 2.03 3.50 6.93
C LEU A 165 1.99 4.57 5.83
N LEU A 166 3.00 5.45 5.80
CA LEU A 166 3.23 6.45 4.77
C LEU A 166 4.57 6.18 4.07
N GLY A 167 4.56 5.92 2.76
CA GLY A 167 5.78 5.72 1.96
C GLY A 167 6.54 7.03 1.77
N GLY A 168 5.85 8.04 1.23
CA GLY A 168 6.40 9.37 1.06
C GLY A 168 6.78 9.62 -0.40
N SER A 169 8.01 10.04 -0.68
CA SER A 169 8.49 10.17 -2.06
C SER A 169 9.41 9.00 -2.37
N GLY A 170 9.18 8.26 -3.46
CA GLY A 170 10.00 7.08 -3.66
C GLY A 170 9.48 6.02 -4.60
N ASN A 171 9.82 4.76 -4.33
CA ASN A 171 9.17 3.62 -4.98
C ASN A 171 9.03 2.54 -3.91
N ASP A 172 8.06 2.73 -3.05
CA ASP A 172 8.07 2.19 -1.69
C ASP A 172 7.35 0.85 -1.62
N SER A 173 7.65 0.09 -0.57
CA SER A 173 7.03 -1.20 -0.30
C SER A 173 6.39 -1.17 1.09
N LEU A 174 5.07 -1.13 1.14
CA LEU A 174 4.29 -1.06 2.37
C LEU A 174 3.52 -2.37 2.59
N LEU A 175 3.68 -2.96 3.77
CA LEU A 175 2.97 -4.17 4.19
C LEU A 175 2.28 -3.90 5.53
N GLY A 176 0.94 -3.86 5.56
CA GLY A 176 0.16 -3.72 6.80
C GLY A 176 0.26 -4.98 7.67
N GLU A 177 0.20 -6.14 7.02
CA GLU A 177 0.21 -7.48 7.59
C GLU A 177 -1.09 -7.88 8.29
N GLY A 178 -1.34 -7.50 9.54
CA GLY A 178 -2.51 -8.00 10.25
C GLY A 178 -3.16 -6.99 11.16
N GLY A 179 -4.31 -6.47 10.75
CA GLY A 179 -5.06 -5.44 11.46
C GLY A 179 -5.94 -4.69 10.47
N HIS A 180 -6.58 -3.63 10.90
CA HIS A 180 -7.26 -2.71 9.98
C HIS A 180 -6.30 -1.57 9.63
N ASP A 181 -5.57 -1.72 8.53
CA ASP A 181 -4.42 -0.88 8.23
C ASP A 181 -4.77 0.27 7.28
N THR A 182 -4.00 1.35 7.36
CA THR A 182 -4.03 2.45 6.38
C THR A 182 -2.65 2.61 5.76
N LEU A 183 -2.55 2.40 4.45
CA LEU A 183 -1.32 2.48 3.68
C LEU A 183 -1.44 3.59 2.63
N ASP A 184 -0.50 4.54 2.62
CA ASP A 184 -0.40 5.62 1.63
C ASP A 184 0.99 5.57 0.97
N GLY A 185 1.06 5.22 -0.32
CA GLY A 185 2.31 5.08 -1.06
C GLY A 185 3.00 6.43 -1.29
N GLY A 186 2.23 7.44 -1.70
CA GLY A 186 2.73 8.79 -1.94
C GLY A 186 3.18 9.02 -3.39
N ASP A 187 4.38 9.52 -3.61
CA ASP A 187 4.86 9.78 -4.97
C ASP A 187 5.75 8.64 -5.44
N GLY A 188 5.40 8.02 -6.57
CA GLY A 188 6.32 7.21 -7.36
C GLY A 188 5.76 5.89 -7.88
N ARG A 189 6.38 4.76 -7.57
CA ARG A 189 5.84 3.46 -8.01
C ARG A 189 5.88 2.52 -6.84
N ASP A 190 4.75 2.43 -6.19
CA ASP A 190 4.65 1.84 -4.87
C ASP A 190 4.00 0.46 -4.96
N THR A 191 4.31 -0.37 -3.97
CA THR A 191 3.69 -1.68 -3.78
C THR A 191 3.10 -1.72 -2.38
N LEU A 192 1.77 -1.77 -2.31
CA LEU A 192 1.01 -1.78 -1.06
C LEU A 192 0.32 -3.14 -0.92
N TYR A 193 0.47 -3.76 0.25
CA TYR A 193 -0.21 -5.00 0.64
C TYR A 193 -0.87 -4.80 2.00
N GLY A 194 -2.20 -4.77 2.05
CA GLY A 194 -2.97 -4.58 3.29
C GLY A 194 -2.75 -5.74 4.24
N GLY A 195 -3.18 -6.93 3.86
CA GLY A 195 -2.91 -8.16 4.60
C GLY A 195 -4.18 -8.83 5.05
N THR A 196 -4.41 -8.92 6.36
CA THR A 196 -5.67 -9.42 6.92
C THR A 196 -6.37 -8.33 7.69
N GLY A 197 -7.64 -8.11 7.41
CA GLY A 197 -8.46 -7.09 8.06
C GLY A 197 -9.17 -6.28 7.00
N ASP A 198 -9.79 -5.17 7.39
CA ASP A 198 -10.43 -4.26 6.44
C ASP A 198 -9.46 -3.08 6.26
N ASP A 199 -8.78 -3.04 5.12
CA ASP A 199 -7.64 -2.15 4.90
C ASP A 199 -7.97 -0.99 3.95
N HIS A 200 -7.27 0.14 4.11
CA HIS A 200 -7.36 1.29 3.20
C HIS A 200 -6.01 1.53 2.52
N LEU A 201 -5.96 1.37 1.19
CA LEU A 201 -4.74 1.50 0.40
C LEU A 201 -4.85 2.67 -0.58
N TYR A 202 -3.88 3.58 -0.56
CA TYR A 202 -3.80 4.74 -1.45
C TYR A 202 -2.47 4.72 -2.22
N GLY A 203 -2.49 4.46 -3.53
CA GLY A 203 -1.29 4.51 -4.39
C GLY A 203 -0.80 5.93 -4.65
N ARG A 204 -1.74 6.88 -4.77
CA ARG A 204 -1.50 8.31 -5.03
C ARG A 204 -0.92 8.59 -6.41
N SER A 205 0.39 8.81 -6.57
CA SER A 205 0.95 9.29 -7.83
C SER A 205 1.95 8.30 -8.41
N GLY A 206 1.75 7.95 -9.68
CA GLY A 206 2.60 7.05 -10.45
C GLY A 206 1.96 5.67 -10.66
N ASN A 207 2.72 4.61 -10.93
CA ASN A 207 2.13 3.36 -11.44
C ASN A 207 2.17 2.26 -10.38
N ASP A 208 1.12 2.18 -9.58
CA ASP A 208 1.17 1.48 -8.31
C ASP A 208 0.61 0.07 -8.38
N THR A 209 0.94 -0.75 -7.39
CA THR A 209 0.37 -2.08 -7.20
C THR A 209 -0.23 -2.18 -5.81
N LEU A 210 -1.55 -2.31 -5.75
CA LEU A 210 -2.32 -2.39 -4.52
C LEU A 210 -2.98 -3.77 -4.40
N LEU A 211 -2.80 -4.39 -3.25
CA LEU A 211 -3.27 -5.74 -2.93
C LEU A 211 -3.99 -5.66 -1.57
N GLY A 212 -5.31 -5.82 -1.53
CA GLY A 212 -6.08 -5.79 -0.28
C GLY A 212 -5.64 -6.92 0.66
N GLY A 213 -5.64 -8.15 0.15
CA GLY A 213 -4.95 -9.27 0.80
C GLY A 213 -5.80 -10.53 0.91
N VAL A 214 -5.79 -11.14 2.08
CA VAL A 214 -6.46 -12.44 2.37
C VAL A 214 -7.25 -12.37 3.67
N GLY A 215 -8.15 -13.33 3.89
CA GLY A 215 -8.81 -13.48 5.20
C GLY A 215 -10.19 -12.84 5.30
N TYR A 216 -10.86 -12.63 4.17
CA TYR A 216 -12.22 -12.06 4.07
C TYR A 216 -12.35 -10.60 4.52
N GLY A 217 -11.26 -9.83 4.41
CA GLY A 217 -11.25 -8.38 4.59
C GLY A 217 -12.25 -7.67 3.69
N HIS A 218 -12.61 -6.44 4.00
CA HIS A 218 -13.37 -5.57 3.10
C HIS A 218 -12.52 -4.36 2.80
N ASP A 219 -11.80 -4.41 1.69
CA ASP A 219 -10.69 -3.49 1.44
C ASP A 219 -11.09 -2.35 0.52
N ASP A 220 -10.64 -1.15 0.85
CA ASP A 220 -10.81 0.03 0.01
C ASP A 220 -9.46 0.40 -0.66
N LEU A 221 -9.39 0.31 -1.99
CA LEU A 221 -8.19 0.53 -2.79
C LEU A 221 -8.37 1.71 -3.74
N TRP A 222 -7.48 2.70 -3.66
CA TRP A 222 -7.42 3.84 -4.58
C TRP A 222 -6.05 3.91 -5.27
N GLY A 223 -6.00 3.63 -6.57
CA GLY A 223 -4.78 3.71 -7.38
C GLY A 223 -4.24 5.14 -7.42
N GLY A 224 -5.05 6.08 -7.87
CA GLY A 224 -4.67 7.48 -7.97
C GLY A 224 -4.36 7.84 -9.41
N SER A 225 -3.27 8.54 -9.68
CA SER A 225 -2.89 8.93 -11.04
C SER A 225 -1.78 8.04 -11.58
N GLY A 226 -2.00 7.38 -12.71
CA GLY A 226 -0.98 6.58 -13.40
C GLY A 226 -1.59 5.34 -14.02
N ASN A 227 -0.85 4.24 -14.10
CA ASN A 227 -1.39 2.99 -14.63
C ASN A 227 -1.28 1.94 -13.55
N ASP A 228 -2.35 1.78 -12.80
CA ASP A 228 -2.31 1.08 -11.53
C ASP A 228 -2.81 -0.36 -11.67
N SER A 229 -2.39 -1.22 -10.75
CA SER A 229 -2.85 -2.61 -10.65
C SER A 229 -3.45 -2.84 -9.28
N LEU A 230 -4.78 -2.98 -9.22
CA LEU A 230 -5.55 -3.17 -7.98
C LEU A 230 -6.11 -4.59 -7.94
N LEU A 231 -5.88 -5.30 -6.83
CA LEU A 231 -6.47 -6.58 -6.52
C LEU A 231 -7.07 -6.52 -5.11
N GLY A 232 -8.40 -6.63 -4.98
CA GLY A 232 -9.10 -6.63 -3.69
C GLY A 232 -8.72 -7.86 -2.87
N GLY A 233 -9.17 -9.05 -3.30
CA GLY A 233 -8.78 -10.30 -2.68
C GLY A 233 -9.98 -11.15 -2.30
N GLU A 234 -10.04 -11.63 -1.06
CA GLU A 234 -11.26 -12.21 -0.50
C GLU A 234 -12.00 -11.11 0.26
N GLY A 235 -13.24 -10.80 -0.09
CA GLY A 235 -13.85 -9.62 0.51
C GLY A 235 -14.99 -9.02 -0.29
N ASN A 236 -15.65 -8.02 0.29
CA ASN A 236 -16.50 -7.13 -0.49
C ASN A 236 -15.70 -5.84 -0.67
N ASP A 237 -14.96 -5.74 -1.77
CA ASP A 237 -13.92 -4.73 -1.89
C ASP A 237 -14.39 -3.52 -2.71
N TYR A 238 -13.81 -2.36 -2.44
CA TYR A 238 -14.08 -1.12 -3.16
C TYR A 238 -12.82 -0.63 -3.87
N LEU A 239 -12.77 -0.77 -5.18
CA LEU A 239 -11.58 -0.44 -5.99
C LEU A 239 -11.84 0.78 -6.87
N VAL A 240 -10.89 1.71 -6.88
CA VAL A 240 -10.91 2.92 -7.70
C VAL A 240 -9.55 3.07 -8.39
N GLY A 241 -9.51 2.96 -9.73
CA GLY A 241 -8.32 3.18 -10.53
C GLY A 241 -7.89 4.64 -10.47
N GLY A 242 -8.66 5.53 -11.08
CA GLY A 242 -8.38 6.96 -11.13
C GLY A 242 -8.03 7.40 -12.54
N PRO A 243 -7.19 8.42 -12.74
CA PRO A 243 -6.71 8.75 -14.07
C PRO A 243 -5.64 7.79 -14.58
N GLY A 244 -5.84 7.21 -15.76
CA GLY A 244 -4.86 6.53 -16.57
C GLY A 244 -5.32 5.16 -17.07
N ARG A 245 -4.44 4.17 -17.16
CA ARG A 245 -4.83 2.83 -17.65
C ARG A 245 -4.65 1.82 -16.55
N ASP A 246 -5.74 1.56 -15.85
CA ASP A 246 -5.69 0.76 -14.64
C ASP A 246 -6.12 -0.68 -14.92
N THR A 247 -5.70 -1.60 -14.07
CA THR A 247 -6.15 -2.99 -14.06
C THR A 247 -6.77 -3.29 -12.70
N LEU A 248 -8.07 -3.54 -12.67
CA LEU A 248 -8.82 -3.79 -11.43
C LEU A 248 -9.33 -5.22 -11.40
N THR A 249 -9.04 -5.92 -10.30
CA THR A 249 -9.51 -7.28 -10.03
C THR A 249 -10.17 -7.29 -8.65
N GLY A 250 -11.49 -7.47 -8.57
CA GLY A 250 -12.17 -7.51 -7.26
C GLY A 250 -11.73 -8.73 -6.44
N GLY A 251 -11.73 -9.90 -7.07
CA GLY A 251 -11.42 -11.15 -6.39
C GLY A 251 -12.71 -11.91 -6.06
N GLY A 252 -12.83 -12.42 -4.83
CA GLY A 252 -13.97 -13.20 -4.40
C GLY A 252 -14.82 -12.46 -3.37
N GLY A 253 -16.11 -12.31 -3.64
CA GLY A 253 -17.09 -11.72 -2.72
C GLY A 253 -18.04 -10.82 -3.50
N THR A 254 -18.38 -9.62 -3.04
CA THR A 254 -19.22 -8.68 -3.78
C THR A 254 -18.54 -7.33 -3.87
N ASP A 255 -17.90 -7.09 -5.01
CA ASP A 255 -16.95 -5.99 -5.19
C ASP A 255 -17.57 -4.85 -5.99
N VAL A 256 -17.09 -3.63 -5.73
CA VAL A 256 -17.42 -2.43 -6.47
C VAL A 256 -16.16 -1.85 -7.11
N LEU A 257 -16.13 -1.77 -8.44
CA LEU A 257 -14.95 -1.35 -9.19
C LEU A 257 -15.26 -0.10 -10.04
N TYR A 258 -14.42 0.91 -9.91
CA TYR A 258 -14.46 2.17 -10.67
C TYR A 258 -13.12 2.37 -11.39
N GLY A 259 -13.11 2.34 -12.72
CA GLY A 259 -11.90 2.68 -13.49
C GLY A 259 -11.62 4.18 -13.44
N ASN A 260 -12.67 5.00 -13.59
CA ASN A 260 -12.63 6.45 -13.78
C ASN A 260 -12.05 6.88 -15.14
N ASP A 261 -11.03 7.74 -15.15
CA ASP A 261 -10.64 8.48 -16.34
C ASP A 261 -9.52 7.73 -17.07
N GLY A 262 -9.85 6.99 -18.11
CA GLY A 262 -8.84 6.48 -19.04
C GLY A 262 -9.21 5.15 -19.66
N TRP A 263 -8.25 4.24 -19.80
CA TRP A 263 -8.45 2.99 -20.55
C TRP A 263 -8.26 1.79 -19.63
N ASP A 264 -9.31 1.45 -18.89
CA ASP A 264 -9.19 0.51 -17.79
C ASP A 264 -9.53 -0.93 -18.18
N VAL A 265 -8.92 -1.86 -17.44
CA VAL A 265 -9.10 -3.30 -17.61
C VAL A 265 -9.69 -3.87 -16.34
N PHE A 266 -10.85 -4.51 -16.45
CA PHE A 266 -11.47 -5.21 -15.34
C PHE A 266 -11.28 -6.72 -15.54
N VAL A 267 -10.67 -7.37 -14.54
CA VAL A 267 -10.39 -8.80 -14.55
C VAL A 267 -11.34 -9.50 -13.58
N PHE A 268 -12.08 -10.48 -14.09
CA PHE A 268 -13.06 -11.23 -13.32
C PHE A 268 -12.55 -12.66 -13.08
N GLY A 269 -12.27 -12.98 -11.82
CA GLY A 269 -11.85 -14.32 -11.38
C GLY A 269 -12.95 -15.17 -10.72
N GLY A 270 -14.05 -14.53 -10.30
CA GLY A 270 -15.18 -15.11 -9.54
C GLY A 270 -16.45 -15.33 -10.36
N ARG A 271 -17.61 -15.45 -9.70
CA ARG A 271 -18.91 -15.57 -10.41
C ARG A 271 -19.29 -14.18 -10.93
N SER A 272 -19.95 -14.11 -12.09
CA SER A 272 -20.34 -12.80 -12.67
C SER A 272 -21.33 -12.00 -11.81
N GLN A 273 -21.91 -12.60 -10.76
CA GLN A 273 -22.82 -11.97 -9.79
C GLN A 273 -22.09 -11.19 -8.69
N ASP A 274 -20.77 -11.35 -8.63
CA ASP A 274 -19.89 -10.86 -7.57
C ASP A 274 -19.38 -9.42 -7.86
N TYR A 275 -19.77 -8.81 -8.99
CA TYR A 275 -19.17 -7.55 -9.45
C TYR A 275 -20.20 -6.47 -9.79
N THR A 276 -20.01 -5.26 -9.25
CA THR A 276 -20.70 -4.04 -9.67
C THR A 276 -19.71 -3.05 -10.28
N ILE A 277 -19.73 -2.87 -11.61
CA ILE A 277 -18.90 -1.86 -12.30
C ILE A 277 -19.68 -0.55 -12.36
N VAL A 278 -19.06 0.53 -11.89
CA VAL A 278 -19.67 1.85 -11.96
C VAL A 278 -18.72 2.80 -12.68
N LYS A 279 -19.18 3.30 -13.83
CA LYS A 279 -18.61 4.41 -14.60
C LYS A 279 -17.20 4.16 -15.16
N ASP A 280 -17.15 3.85 -16.45
CA ASP A 280 -15.97 3.95 -17.31
C ASP A 280 -16.46 4.39 -18.69
N LEU A 281 -15.75 5.33 -19.32
CA LEU A 281 -16.07 5.82 -20.66
C LEU A 281 -15.72 4.78 -21.74
N ARG A 282 -14.80 3.83 -21.50
CA ARG A 282 -14.38 2.78 -22.47
C ARG A 282 -13.79 1.51 -21.79
N LEU A 283 -14.56 0.41 -21.80
CA LEU A 283 -14.28 -0.84 -21.07
C LEU A 283 -13.56 -1.94 -21.91
N GLU A 284 -12.42 -2.48 -21.44
CA GLU A 284 -11.84 -3.77 -21.89
C GLU A 284 -12.04 -4.86 -20.82
N VAL A 285 -12.85 -5.89 -21.12
CA VAL A 285 -13.04 -7.05 -20.21
C VAL A 285 -12.16 -8.22 -20.65
N ARG A 286 -11.34 -8.75 -19.73
CA ARG A 286 -10.56 -9.98 -19.94
C ARG A 286 -11.04 -11.10 -19.02
N LEU A 287 -11.41 -12.23 -19.61
CA LEU A 287 -11.69 -13.47 -18.88
C LEU A 287 -10.43 -14.33 -18.90
N ILE A 288 -9.93 -14.75 -17.74
CA ILE A 288 -8.78 -15.66 -17.67
C ILE A 288 -9.32 -17.10 -17.75
N ASP A 289 -9.04 -17.76 -18.86
CA ASP A 289 -9.56 -19.08 -19.19
C ASP A 289 -8.93 -20.17 -18.30
N GLY A 290 -9.78 -20.83 -17.51
CA GLY A 290 -9.36 -21.88 -16.58
C GLY A 290 -10.42 -22.92 -16.25
N TRP A 291 -11.64 -22.87 -16.79
CA TRP A 291 -12.67 -23.86 -16.46
C TRP A 291 -13.60 -24.17 -17.64
N ARG A 292 -13.44 -25.39 -18.20
CA ARG A 292 -14.40 -26.02 -19.11
C ARG A 292 -15.68 -26.40 -18.37
N HIS A 293 -16.59 -25.47 -18.13
CA HIS A 293 -17.97 -25.80 -17.83
C HIS A 293 -18.90 -24.87 -18.64
N ALA A 294 -19.89 -25.47 -19.28
CA ALA A 294 -20.86 -24.79 -20.14
C ALA A 294 -21.47 -23.57 -19.43
N VAL A 295 -21.12 -22.38 -19.91
CA VAL A 295 -21.64 -21.09 -19.44
C VAL A 295 -23.06 -20.94 -19.97
N ASN A 296 -24.06 -21.18 -19.13
CA ASN A 296 -25.48 -21.08 -19.48
C ASN A 296 -26.13 -19.75 -19.04
N SER A 297 -25.37 -18.79 -18.52
CA SER A 297 -25.86 -17.44 -18.20
C SER A 297 -24.68 -16.46 -18.15
N PHE A 298 -24.70 -15.48 -19.05
CA PHE A 298 -23.79 -14.34 -19.02
C PHE A 298 -24.58 -13.17 -18.41
N ASP A 299 -24.42 -12.92 -17.12
CA ASP A 299 -24.85 -11.66 -16.51
C ASP A 299 -23.62 -10.74 -16.50
N GLN A 300 -23.39 -9.96 -17.55
CA GLN A 300 -22.32 -8.95 -17.58
C GLN A 300 -22.93 -7.55 -17.47
N ILE A 301 -22.42 -6.70 -16.58
CA ILE A 301 -22.92 -5.33 -16.41
C ILE A 301 -22.08 -4.38 -17.29
N VAL A 302 -22.73 -3.61 -18.16
CA VAL A 302 -22.14 -2.55 -18.99
C VAL A 302 -22.81 -1.23 -18.57
N SER A 303 -22.04 -0.24 -18.14
CA SER A 303 -22.58 1.09 -17.80
C SER A 303 -22.29 2.06 -18.94
N THR A 304 -23.32 2.70 -19.50
CA THR A 304 -23.16 3.76 -20.49
C THR A 304 -23.74 5.06 -19.97
N GLY A 305 -22.88 5.93 -19.44
CA GLY A 305 -23.12 7.35 -19.19
C GLY A 305 -24.16 7.74 -18.12
N GLU A 306 -25.34 7.13 -18.11
CA GLU A 306 -26.45 7.44 -17.20
C GLU A 306 -27.26 6.21 -16.74
N GLU A 307 -27.14 5.04 -17.39
CA GLU A 307 -27.81 3.80 -16.97
C GLU A 307 -26.81 2.64 -16.79
N VAL A 308 -27.02 1.86 -15.72
CA VAL A 308 -26.36 0.57 -15.53
C VAL A 308 -27.17 -0.48 -16.29
N LEU A 309 -26.54 -1.18 -17.22
CA LEU A 309 -27.19 -2.16 -18.07
C LEU A 309 -26.63 -3.57 -17.83
N LYS A 310 -27.47 -4.60 -17.89
CA LYS A 310 -27.06 -6.01 -17.81
C LYS A 310 -27.17 -6.65 -19.18
N LEU A 311 -26.16 -7.40 -19.61
CA LEU A 311 -26.27 -8.35 -20.69
C LEU A 311 -27.16 -9.49 -20.23
N GLY A 312 -28.20 -9.75 -21.00
CA GLY A 312 -29.20 -10.78 -20.77
C GLY A 312 -29.00 -11.95 -21.72
N ASN A 313 -30.09 -12.43 -22.33
CA ASN A 313 -30.06 -13.65 -23.11
C ASN A 313 -29.23 -13.50 -24.38
N TRP A 314 -28.35 -14.48 -24.60
CA TRP A 314 -27.56 -14.60 -25.81
C TRP A 314 -28.30 -15.47 -26.80
N LYS A 315 -28.41 -14.97 -28.03
CA LYS A 315 -29.00 -15.71 -29.14
C LYS A 315 -28.05 -15.72 -30.32
N HIS A 316 -27.64 -16.91 -30.72
CA HIS A 316 -26.90 -17.09 -31.97
C HIS A 316 -27.83 -16.81 -33.15
N THR A 317 -27.48 -15.85 -34.01
CA THR A 317 -28.31 -15.40 -35.14
C THR A 317 -27.70 -15.68 -36.50
N GLY A 318 -26.53 -16.34 -36.56
CA GLY A 318 -25.89 -16.71 -37.82
C GLY A 318 -26.68 -17.72 -38.67
N ASP A 319 -26.71 -17.49 -39.99
CA ASP A 319 -27.16 -18.48 -40.97
C ASP A 319 -26.20 -19.69 -40.95
N PRO A 320 -26.67 -20.91 -40.69
CA PRO A 320 -25.83 -22.10 -40.54
C PRO A 320 -24.99 -22.47 -41.78
N LYS A 321 -25.15 -21.75 -42.90
CA LYS A 321 -24.34 -21.91 -44.12
C LYS A 321 -23.00 -21.19 -44.11
N TYR A 322 -22.75 -20.22 -43.22
CA TYR A 322 -21.47 -19.53 -43.14
C TYR A 322 -20.59 -20.16 -42.07
N THR A 323 -19.73 -21.06 -42.51
CA THR A 323 -18.80 -21.79 -41.65
C THR A 323 -17.61 -20.92 -41.24
N SER A 324 -17.40 -20.85 -39.93
CA SER A 324 -16.11 -20.85 -39.21
C SER A 324 -15.24 -19.60 -39.11
N LYS A 325 -15.65 -18.41 -39.55
CA LYS A 325 -14.84 -17.19 -39.26
C LYS A 325 -15.58 -16.08 -38.51
N TYR A 326 -16.86 -15.88 -38.79
CA TYR A 326 -17.68 -14.82 -38.21
C TYR A 326 -18.99 -15.42 -37.71
N GLN A 327 -19.23 -15.40 -36.40
CA GLN A 327 -20.51 -15.79 -35.79
C GLN A 327 -21.20 -14.55 -35.24
N TYR A 328 -22.49 -14.40 -35.54
CA TYR A 328 -23.28 -13.26 -35.05
C TYR A 328 -24.12 -13.66 -33.85
N TRP A 329 -24.10 -12.81 -32.83
CA TRP A 329 -24.85 -12.97 -31.61
C TRP A 329 -25.68 -11.71 -31.35
N GLU A 330 -26.90 -11.90 -30.89
CA GLU A 330 -27.71 -10.86 -30.29
C GLU A 330 -27.66 -11.04 -28.78
N VAL A 331 -27.39 -9.95 -28.05
CA VAL A 331 -27.49 -9.91 -26.60
C VAL A 331 -28.52 -8.87 -26.20
N GLU A 332 -29.49 -9.31 -25.40
CA GLU A 332 -30.43 -8.38 -24.78
C GLU A 332 -29.69 -7.52 -23.76
N VAL A 333 -29.97 -6.23 -23.75
CA VAL A 333 -29.42 -5.32 -22.76
C VAL A 333 -30.57 -4.88 -21.88
N LEU A 334 -30.49 -5.20 -20.60
CA LEU A 334 -31.52 -5.03 -19.59
C LEU A 334 -31.20 -3.81 -18.72
N SER A 335 -32.20 -3.08 -18.27
CA SER A 335 -32.06 -2.12 -17.17
C SER A 335 -31.68 -2.89 -15.90
N SER A 336 -30.62 -2.47 -15.21
CA SER A 336 -30.21 -3.08 -13.96
C SER A 336 -31.23 -2.89 -12.83
N GLU A 337 -31.96 -1.77 -12.85
CA GLU A 337 -32.97 -1.40 -11.85
C GLU A 337 -34.27 -2.20 -11.99
N THR A 338 -34.71 -2.42 -13.24
CA THR A 338 -36.05 -2.98 -13.53
C THR A 338 -36.01 -4.39 -14.12
N GLY A 339 -34.86 -4.83 -14.64
CA GLY A 339 -34.72 -6.08 -15.38
C GLY A 339 -35.38 -6.05 -16.77
N GLU A 340 -35.92 -4.90 -17.21
CA GLU A 340 -36.55 -4.78 -18.51
C GLU A 340 -35.53 -4.65 -19.65
N VAL A 341 -35.78 -5.29 -20.78
CA VAL A 341 -34.98 -5.14 -22.00
C VAL A 341 -35.06 -3.69 -22.51
N ARG A 342 -33.92 -2.99 -22.48
CA ARG A 342 -33.71 -1.64 -23.03
C ARG A 342 -33.39 -1.65 -24.52
N GLY A 343 -32.67 -2.67 -24.98
CA GLY A 343 -32.35 -2.84 -26.39
C GLY A 343 -31.57 -4.12 -26.65
N VAL A 344 -31.04 -4.24 -27.86
CA VAL A 344 -30.28 -5.40 -28.31
C VAL A 344 -28.98 -4.94 -28.94
N VAL A 345 -27.85 -5.48 -28.47
CA VAL A 345 -26.56 -5.33 -29.14
C VAL A 345 -26.38 -6.52 -30.07
N GLN A 346 -26.08 -6.26 -31.33
CA GLN A 346 -25.59 -7.27 -32.23
C GLN A 346 -24.06 -7.27 -32.13
N ALA A 347 -23.47 -8.43 -31.94
CA ALA A 347 -22.04 -8.59 -31.78
C ALA A 347 -21.50 -9.66 -32.73
N GLU A 348 -20.32 -9.40 -33.28
CA GLU A 348 -19.58 -10.29 -34.15
C GLU A 348 -18.49 -11.00 -33.35
N PHE A 349 -18.55 -12.33 -33.36
CA PHE A 349 -17.56 -13.19 -32.75
C PHE A 349 -16.57 -13.65 -33.81
N VAL A 350 -15.31 -13.26 -33.64
CA VAL A 350 -14.19 -13.59 -34.52
C VAL A 350 -13.22 -14.48 -33.76
N ARG A 351 -12.91 -15.64 -34.32
CA ARG A 351 -11.90 -16.56 -33.78
C ARG A 351 -10.67 -16.56 -34.69
N GLU A 352 -9.60 -15.91 -34.26
CA GLU A 352 -8.33 -15.90 -34.97
C GLU A 352 -7.20 -16.36 -34.04
N HIS A 353 -6.34 -17.25 -34.54
CA HIS A 353 -5.13 -17.71 -33.83
C HIS A 353 -5.31 -18.32 -32.43
N GLY A 354 -6.52 -18.73 -32.06
CA GLY A 354 -6.81 -19.32 -30.75
C GLY A 354 -7.46 -18.34 -29.77
N GLU A 355 -7.45 -17.04 -30.08
CA GLU A 355 -8.18 -16.00 -29.37
C GLU A 355 -9.59 -15.86 -29.94
N ALA A 356 -10.55 -15.60 -29.05
CA ALA A 356 -11.91 -15.28 -29.42
C ALA A 356 -12.17 -13.81 -29.11
N THR A 357 -12.63 -13.06 -30.10
CA THR A 357 -12.96 -11.64 -29.95
C THR A 357 -14.43 -11.45 -30.22
N LEU A 358 -15.11 -10.67 -29.36
CA LEU A 358 -16.46 -10.22 -29.62
C LEU A 358 -16.44 -8.71 -29.79
N SER A 359 -16.94 -8.24 -30.92
CA SER A 359 -17.02 -6.82 -31.24
C SER A 359 -18.48 -6.43 -31.41
N ALA A 360 -18.92 -5.38 -30.71
CA ALA A 360 -20.25 -4.82 -30.94
C ALA A 360 -20.30 -4.23 -32.36
N ILE A 361 -21.29 -4.65 -33.16
CA ILE A 361 -21.46 -4.18 -34.55
C ILE A 361 -22.69 -3.29 -34.73
N SER A 362 -23.69 -3.38 -33.86
CA SER A 362 -24.81 -2.43 -33.84
C SER A 362 -25.59 -2.47 -32.52
N TRP A 363 -26.30 -1.37 -32.23
CA TRP A 363 -27.23 -1.23 -31.10
C TRP A 363 -28.63 -0.88 -31.62
N THR A 364 -29.66 -1.51 -31.07
CA THR A 364 -31.06 -1.18 -31.34
C THR A 364 -31.84 -0.97 -30.05
N GLU A 365 -32.30 0.26 -29.80
CA GLU A 365 -33.18 0.57 -28.66
C GLU A 365 -34.61 0.04 -28.87
N LYS A 366 -35.20 -0.50 -27.80
CA LYS A 366 -36.58 -1.01 -27.80
C LYS A 366 -37.64 0.09 -27.68
N TYR A 367 -37.28 1.25 -27.12
CA TYR A 367 -38.19 2.38 -26.90
C TYR A 367 -37.64 3.63 -27.57
N SER A 368 -38.11 3.93 -28.79
CA SER A 368 -37.67 5.09 -29.56
C SER A 368 -38.15 6.40 -28.91
N ARG A 369 -37.36 6.95 -27.98
CA ARG A 369 -37.48 8.36 -27.56
C ARG A 369 -36.26 8.89 -26.79
N ALA A 370 -35.06 8.76 -27.33
CA ALA A 370 -34.01 9.76 -27.16
C ALA A 370 -33.03 9.66 -28.32
N LEU A 371 -33.08 10.66 -29.20
CA LEU A 371 -32.21 10.77 -30.36
C LEU A 371 -31.07 11.71 -29.93
N ALA A 372 -30.03 11.17 -29.29
CA ALA A 372 -28.69 11.77 -29.17
C ALA A 372 -27.74 10.84 -28.39
N LEU A 373 -26.53 10.64 -28.92
CA LEU A 373 -25.33 10.04 -28.30
C LEU A 373 -25.23 8.50 -28.30
N VAL A 374 -25.23 7.89 -29.49
CA VAL A 374 -24.78 6.50 -29.69
C VAL A 374 -23.90 6.47 -30.96
N GLU A 375 -22.88 7.31 -31.01
CA GLU A 375 -21.80 7.22 -32.01
C GLU A 375 -20.55 6.49 -31.46
N GLU A 376 -20.53 6.07 -30.19
CA GLU A 376 -19.35 5.47 -29.53
C GLU A 376 -19.48 3.97 -29.18
N TRP A 377 -20.36 3.22 -29.84
CA TRP A 377 -20.46 1.75 -29.63
C TRP A 377 -19.56 0.92 -30.56
N SER A 378 -18.84 1.56 -31.50
CA SER A 378 -18.04 0.85 -32.51
C SER A 378 -16.78 0.17 -31.94
N ASP A 379 -16.41 0.46 -30.70
CA ASP A 379 -15.07 0.15 -30.17
C ASP A 379 -15.10 -0.79 -28.95
N LEU A 380 -16.26 -1.36 -28.59
CA LEU A 380 -16.36 -2.35 -27.52
C LEU A 380 -15.80 -3.70 -28.01
N ILE A 381 -14.58 -4.04 -27.55
CA ILE A 381 -13.88 -5.29 -27.88
C ILE A 381 -13.79 -6.14 -26.62
N PHE A 382 -14.52 -7.25 -26.57
CA PHE A 382 -14.31 -8.30 -25.57
C PHE A 382 -13.28 -9.29 -26.12
N ARG A 383 -12.25 -9.61 -25.33
CA ARG A 383 -11.26 -10.65 -25.65
C ARG A 383 -11.47 -11.84 -24.71
N PHE A 384 -11.72 -13.01 -25.29
CA PHE A 384 -11.97 -14.30 -24.66
C PHE A 384 -10.81 -15.27 -24.88
#